data_AF-A0A660Y5K1-F1
#
_entry.id   AF-A0A660Y5K1-F1
#
_cell.length_a   1.000
_cell.length_b   1.000
_cell.length_c   1.000
_cell.angle_alpha   90.00
_cell.angle_beta   90.00
_cell.angle_gamma   90.00
#
_symmetry.space_group_name_H-M   'P 1'
#
loop_
_entity.id
_entity.type
_entity.pdbx_description
1 polymer ?
#
loop_
_entity_poly.entity_id
_entity_poly.type
_entity_poly.pdbx_seq_one_letter_code
_entity_poly.pdbx_strand_id
1 'polypeptide(L)' 'MKRTKEVKIPLSLYRAIEEKIEGSDFLSVSEFITYAARKALTELGGHGEQLSEEEKEEIRKRLRALGYL' A
#
# COMPACT_ATOMS: atom_id res chain seq x y z
N MET A 1 -10.32 -14.09 -6.69
CA MET A 1 -8.99 -13.80 -7.29
C MET A 1 -8.98 -12.36 -7.78
N LYS A 2 -7.94 -11.57 -7.45
CA LYS A 2 -7.78 -10.22 -8.00
C LYS A 2 -7.34 -10.32 -9.47
N ARG A 3 -7.88 -9.48 -10.35
CA ARG A 3 -7.47 -9.37 -11.76
C ARG A 3 -6.23 -8.48 -11.85
N THR A 4 -5.21 -8.92 -12.59
CA THR A 4 -3.96 -8.17 -12.81
C THR A 4 -3.82 -7.76 -14.28
N LYS A 5 -3.02 -6.71 -14.52
CA LYS A 5 -2.60 -6.27 -15.86
C LYS A 5 -1.08 -6.10 -15.88
N GLU A 6 -0.46 -6.41 -17.01
CA GLU A 6 0.97 -6.21 -17.21
C GLU A 6 1.29 -4.77 -17.57
N VAL A 7 2.38 -4.24 -17.01
CA VAL A 7 2.89 -2.91 -17.29
C VAL A 7 4.36 -3.04 -17.65
N LYS A 8 4.79 -2.40 -18.73
CA LYS A 8 6.20 -2.37 -19.14
C LYS A 8 6.89 -1.19 -18.48
N ILE A 9 8.00 -1.46 -17.80
CA ILE A 9 8.88 -0.44 -17.23
C ILE A 9 10.29 -0.58 -17.81
N PRO A 10 11.07 0.50 -17.87
CA PRO A 10 12.47 0.42 -18.30
C PRO A 10 13.28 -0.55 -17.45
N LEU A 11 14.18 -1.30 -18.08
CA LEU A 11 14.99 -2.31 -17.40
C LEU A 11 15.86 -1.70 -16.29
N SER A 12 16.35 -0.48 -16.50
CA SER A 12 17.14 0.26 -15.50
C SER A 12 16.36 0.54 -14.22
N LEU A 13 15.06 0.86 -14.35
CA LEU A 13 14.16 1.08 -13.23
C LEU A 13 13.86 -0.23 -12.49
N TYR A 14 13.61 -1.31 -13.24
CA TYR A 14 13.39 -2.62 -12.65
C TYR A 14 14.58 -3.06 -11.78
N ARG A 15 15.81 -2.96 -12.31
CA ARG A 15 17.04 -3.32 -11.56
C ARG A 15 17.24 -2.47 -10.30
N ALA A 16 17.06 -1.15 -10.42
CA ALA A 16 17.17 -0.27 -9.27
C ALA A 16 16.14 -0.59 -8.17
N ILE A 17 14.95 -1.06 -8.56
CA ILE A 17 13.93 -1.52 -7.60
C ILE A 17 14.35 -2.86 -6.99
N GLU A 18 14.85 -3.78 -7.80
CA GLU A 18 15.34 -5.10 -7.36
C GLU A 18 16.44 -4.99 -6.30
N GLU A 19 17.46 -4.15 -6.54
CA GLU A 19 18.51 -3.86 -5.56
C GLU A 19 17.95 -3.20 -4.29
N LYS A 20 16.88 -2.41 -4.41
CA LYS A 20 16.28 -1.68 -3.30
C LYS A 20 15.38 -2.56 -2.42
N ILE A 21 14.79 -3.62 -2.99
CA ILE A 21 13.98 -4.57 -2.22
C ILE A 21 14.82 -5.68 -1.60
N GLU A 22 16.08 -5.84 -2.00
CA GLU A 22 17.01 -6.80 -1.45
C GLU A 22 17.34 -6.43 0.02
N GLY A 23 16.70 -7.11 0.97
CA GLY A 23 16.76 -6.81 2.40
C GLY A 23 15.54 -6.07 2.96
N SER A 24 14.50 -5.87 2.15
CA SER A 24 13.18 -5.40 2.59
C SER A 24 12.21 -6.56 2.81
N ASP A 25 11.07 -6.29 3.43
CA ASP A 25 10.00 -7.28 3.61
C ASP A 25 9.21 -7.59 2.31
N PHE A 26 9.55 -6.95 1.19
CA PHE A 26 8.86 -7.17 -0.07
C PHE A 26 9.34 -8.46 -0.75
N LEU A 27 8.41 -9.36 -1.08
CA LEU A 27 8.72 -10.65 -1.69
C LEU A 27 8.91 -10.56 -3.21
N SER A 28 8.48 -9.46 -3.83
CA SER A 28 8.61 -9.25 -5.27
C SER A 28 8.58 -7.78 -5.66
N VAL A 29 9.18 -7.47 -6.82
CA VAL A 29 9.08 -6.15 -7.45
C VAL A 29 7.62 -5.75 -7.70
N SER A 30 6.74 -6.70 -8.03
CA SER A 30 5.31 -6.44 -8.24
C SER A 30 4.61 -5.97 -6.97
N GLU A 31 4.96 -6.57 -5.83
CA GLU A 31 4.42 -6.18 -4.52
C GLU A 31 4.88 -4.78 -4.12
N PHE A 32 6.18 -4.50 -4.27
CA PHE A 32 6.75 -3.17 -4.01
C PHE A 32 6.11 -2.09 -4.89
N ILE A 33 5.97 -2.34 -6.20
CA ILE A 33 5.34 -1.40 -7.13
C ILE A 33 3.86 -1.20 -6.77
N THR A 34 3.15 -2.25 -6.37
CA THR A 34 1.75 -2.14 -5.97
C THR A 34 1.61 -1.28 -4.71
N TYR A 35 2.46 -1.49 -3.71
CA TYR A 35 2.51 -0.67 -2.50
C TYR A 35 2.85 0.78 -2.82
N ALA A 36 3.92 1.01 -3.60
CA ALA A 36 4.37 2.34 -3.98
C ALA A 36 3.31 3.08 -4.82
N ALA A 37 2.65 2.39 -5.75
CA ALA A 37 1.56 2.96 -6.55
C ALA A 37 0.35 3.30 -5.68
N ARG A 38 -0.04 2.43 -4.75
CA ARG A 38 -1.14 2.70 -3.81
C ARG A 38 -0.81 3.89 -2.91
N LYS A 39 0.41 3.95 -2.37
CA LYS A 39 0.87 5.05 -1.53
C LYS A 39 0.94 6.36 -2.31
N ALA A 40 1.55 6.34 -3.50
CA ALA A 40 1.61 7.51 -4.37
C ALA A 40 0.20 7.97 -4.79
N LEU A 41 -0.73 7.07 -5.07
CA LEU A 41 -2.13 7.43 -5.35
C LEU A 41 -2.84 8.00 -4.13
N THR A 42 -2.50 7.55 -2.93
CA THR A 42 -3.02 8.06 -1.64
C THR A 42 -2.44 9.44 -1.29
N GLU A 43 -1.18 9.68 -1.66
CA GLU A 43 -0.47 10.95 -1.40
C GLU A 43 -0.74 12.00 -2.50
N LEU A 44 -0.79 11.62 -3.79
CA LEU A 44 -1.11 12.52 -4.91
C LEU A 44 -2.61 12.76 -5.07
N GLY A 45 -3.44 11.73 -4.90
CA GLY A 45 -4.87 11.89 -4.81
C GLY A 45 -5.23 11.83 -3.33
N GLY A 46 -5.69 12.93 -2.73
CA GLY A 46 -6.16 12.96 -1.34
C GLY A 46 -7.43 12.12 -1.09
N HIS A 47 -7.42 10.87 -1.52
CA HIS A 47 -8.46 9.85 -1.58
C HIS A 47 -7.80 8.44 -1.47
N GLY A 48 -6.73 8.30 -0.68
CA GLY A 48 -6.51 6.99 -0.07
C GLY A 48 -7.64 6.79 0.90
N GLU A 49 -8.57 5.88 0.57
CA GLU A 49 -9.67 5.37 1.40
C GLU A 49 -9.83 6.18 2.69
N GLN A 50 -10.45 7.37 2.61
CA GLN A 50 -10.87 8.07 3.80
C GLN A 50 -11.79 7.08 4.50
N LEU A 51 -11.31 6.48 5.60
CA LEU A 51 -12.17 5.66 6.44
C LEU A 51 -13.45 6.46 6.62
N SER A 52 -14.58 5.87 6.21
CA SER A 52 -15.89 6.47 6.44
C SER A 52 -15.96 6.84 7.93
N GLU A 53 -16.69 7.90 8.28
CA GLU A 53 -16.88 8.25 9.69
C GLU A 53 -17.39 7.03 10.50
N GLU A 54 -18.15 6.14 9.85
CA GLU A 54 -18.60 4.86 10.39
C GLU A 54 -17.44 3.91 10.74
N GLU A 55 -16.47 3.76 9.83
CA GLU A 55 -15.30 2.90 10.05
C GLU A 55 -14.40 3.48 11.16
N LYS A 56 -14.28 4.81 11.25
CA LYS A 56 -13.53 5.46 12.35
C LYS A 56 -14.20 5.21 13.69
N GLU A 57 -15.52 5.22 13.72
CA GLU A 57 -16.28 4.98 14.94
C GLU A 57 -16.20 3.52 15.39
N GLU A 58 -16.20 2.57 14.46
CA GLU A 58 -16.00 1.16 14.76
C GLU A 58 -14.59 0.90 15.32
N ILE A 59 -13.56 1.50 14.73
CA ILE A 59 -12.19 1.44 15.27
C ILE A 59 -12.12 2.07 16.66
N ARG A 60 -12.74 3.24 16.90
CA ARG A 60 -12.79 3.84 18.25
C ARG A 60 -13.51 2.96 19.27
N LYS A 61 -14.59 2.27 18.88
CA LYS A 61 -15.28 1.32 19.76
C LYS A 61 -14.38 0.14 20.10
N ARG A 62 -13.67 -0.39 19.10
CA ARG A 62 -12.73 -1.51 19.28
C ARG A 62 -11.55 -1.13 20.15
N LEU A 63 -10.97 0.07 19.95
CA LEU A 63 -9.86 0.58 20.77
C LEU A 63 -10.28 0.82 22.22
N ARG A 64 -11.48 1.37 22.47
CA ARG A 64 -12.05 1.51 23.82
C ARG A 64 -12.29 0.15 24.49
N ALA A 65 -12.82 -0.83 23.75
CA ALA A 65 -13.02 -2.18 24.27
C ALA A 65 -11.71 -2.90 24.63
N LEU A 66 -10.61 -2.53 23.95
CA LEU A 66 -9.28 -3.05 24.20
C LEU A 66 -8.46 -2.21 25.19
N GLY A 67 -9.00 -1.09 25.69
CA GLY A 67 -8.36 -0.23 26.70
C GLY A 67 -7.22 0.66 26.18
N TYR A 68 -7.16 0.90 24.87
CA TYR A 68 -6.16 1.79 24.25
C TYR A 68 -6.58 3.27 24.23
N LEU A 69 -7.81 3.58 24.68
CA LEU A 69 -8.46 4.90 24.74
C LEU A 69 -9.24 5.01 26.05
#